data_AF-A0A9W3HA12-F1
#
_entry.id   AF-A0A9W3HA12-F1
#
_cell.length_a   1.000
_cell.length_b   1.000
_cell.length_c   1.000
_cell.angle_alpha   90.00
_cell.angle_beta   90.00
_cell.angle_gamma   90.00
#
_symmetry.space_group_name_H-M   'P 1'
#
loop_
_entity.id
_entity.type
_entity.pdbx_description
1 polymer ?
#
loop_
_entity_poly.entity_id
_entity_poly.type
_entity_poly.pdbx_seq_one_letter_code
_entity_poly.pdbx_strand_id
1 'polypeptide(L)'
;MKERDAQIEFQKSKIKSDKKWEEQLKLSIEKAFKEEQDKAEKQRRDRVALAKDHLKQIKEHEEEEERKRKHEEKDAEEIKRQNSLYEIEMKKKLEKKKEEINESRRLFFEHMNDKNIIKAVEQQQQEEEDEKIRKFIKAKKRLMQMGKEKEAETHRLMEERRERINNFLSELMKEKIDNEDLIIARDIAEAEAEWEKREREKYEKNKAELRAIAEHRAVVMKNKEEEERQRKSEAKEQLLANMKIDQIFWEHEKEKKRKADKERQEVQDAHIQQMAKNKFNAKQAKQAELEYYRRTEALVAEKEKEFQEYAREVTELESESTNKYIYPLVKAVQEGSGGGHGPIFVDRGGLRPSYQANDITGVQLPFYNSQGSKYNNFQKSKGRLGFTW
;
A
#
# COMPACT_ATOMS: atom_id res chain seq x y z
N MET A 1 -74.32 -83.16 68.89
CA MET A 1 -73.66 -83.15 67.55
C MET A 1 -74.05 -81.95 66.68
N LYS A 2 -75.21 -81.30 66.81
CA LYS A 2 -75.62 -80.20 65.91
C LYS A 2 -74.96 -78.82 66.14
N GLU A 3 -74.47 -78.53 67.33
CA GLU A 3 -73.93 -77.20 67.69
C GLU A 3 -72.46 -77.01 67.29
N ARG A 4 -71.71 -78.11 67.18
CA ARG A 4 -70.31 -78.12 66.73
C ARG A 4 -70.20 -77.85 65.23
N ASP A 5 -71.13 -78.40 64.44
CA ASP A 5 -71.17 -78.19 63.01
C ASP A 5 -71.56 -76.73 62.66
N ALA A 6 -72.46 -76.12 63.44
CA ALA A 6 -72.83 -74.71 63.28
C ALA A 6 -71.67 -73.75 63.61
N GLN A 7 -70.85 -74.05 64.61
CA GLN A 7 -69.64 -73.26 64.91
C GLN A 7 -68.55 -73.41 63.84
N ILE A 8 -68.40 -74.59 63.24
CA ILE A 8 -67.44 -74.83 62.15
C ILE A 8 -67.89 -74.10 60.88
N GLU A 9 -69.18 -74.07 60.56
CA GLU A 9 -69.70 -73.28 59.43
C GLU A 9 -69.55 -71.77 59.65
N PHE A 10 -69.77 -71.28 60.87
CA PHE A 10 -69.57 -69.86 61.22
C PHE A 10 -68.09 -69.45 61.18
N GLN A 11 -67.16 -70.32 61.59
CA GLN A 11 -65.72 -70.06 61.43
C GLN A 11 -65.30 -70.07 59.95
N LYS A 12 -65.85 -70.97 59.13
CA LYS A 12 -65.60 -71.01 57.68
C LYS A 12 -66.15 -69.77 56.96
N SER A 13 -67.26 -69.20 57.42
CA SER A 13 -67.82 -67.97 56.82
C SER A 13 -67.10 -66.69 57.26
N LYS A 14 -66.46 -66.68 58.44
CA LYS A 14 -65.59 -65.59 58.91
C LYS A 14 -64.24 -65.51 58.17
N ILE A 15 -63.81 -66.63 57.57
CA ILE A 15 -62.62 -66.75 56.71
C ILE A 15 -63.04 -66.64 55.23
N LYS A 16 -63.92 -65.69 54.89
CA LYS A 16 -64.07 -65.25 53.50
C LYS A 16 -63.05 -64.15 53.28
N SER A 17 -61.90 -64.52 52.72
CA SER A 17 -60.89 -63.60 52.23
C SER A 17 -61.54 -62.58 51.30
N ASP A 18 -61.25 -61.30 51.52
CA ASP A 18 -61.75 -60.19 50.72
C ASP A 18 -61.09 -60.22 49.33
N LYS A 19 -61.59 -61.11 48.46
CA LYS A 19 -61.04 -61.37 47.11
C LYS A 19 -60.92 -60.11 46.26
N LYS A 20 -61.78 -59.10 46.52
CA LYS A 20 -61.71 -57.79 45.84
C LYS A 20 -60.43 -57.02 46.20
N TRP A 21 -59.97 -57.10 47.45
CA TRP A 21 -58.72 -56.46 47.87
C TRP A 21 -57.50 -57.13 47.24
N GLU A 22 -57.49 -58.46 47.16
CA GLU A 22 -56.42 -59.21 46.48
C GLU A 22 -56.35 -58.93 44.97
N GLU A 23 -57.50 -58.77 44.30
CA GLU A 23 -57.58 -58.38 42.89
C GLU A 23 -57.12 -56.93 42.66
N GLN A 24 -57.51 -55.98 43.53
CA GLN A 24 -57.02 -54.60 43.46
C GLN A 24 -55.52 -54.49 43.72
N LEU A 25 -54.98 -55.30 44.65
CA LEU A 25 -53.54 -55.35 44.93
C LEU A 25 -52.76 -55.94 43.73
N LYS A 26 -53.30 -56.97 43.06
CA LYS A 26 -52.70 -57.49 41.82
C LYS A 26 -52.71 -56.44 40.70
N LEU A 27 -53.81 -55.73 40.52
CA LEU A 27 -53.92 -54.65 39.53
C LEU A 27 -52.99 -53.48 39.82
N SER A 28 -52.78 -53.12 41.09
CA SER A 28 -51.84 -52.05 41.46
C SER A 28 -50.38 -52.45 41.27
N ILE A 29 -50.02 -53.70 41.60
CA ILE A 29 -48.69 -54.26 41.34
C ILE A 29 -48.44 -54.32 39.82
N GLU A 30 -49.41 -54.76 39.03
CA GLU A 30 -49.26 -54.84 37.57
C GLU A 30 -49.14 -53.46 36.92
N LYS A 31 -49.87 -52.46 37.42
CA LYS A 31 -49.72 -51.06 36.97
C LYS A 31 -48.34 -50.50 37.35
N ALA A 32 -47.88 -50.70 38.58
CA ALA A 32 -46.56 -50.25 39.01
C ALA A 32 -45.44 -50.90 38.18
N PHE A 33 -45.57 -52.20 37.87
CA PHE A 33 -44.64 -52.91 37.00
C PHE A 33 -44.62 -52.36 35.57
N LYS A 34 -45.79 -52.06 34.99
CA LYS A 34 -45.88 -51.42 33.65
C LYS A 34 -45.26 -50.02 33.64
N GLU A 35 -45.55 -49.20 34.65
CA GLU A 35 -44.95 -47.86 34.77
C GLU A 35 -43.42 -47.90 34.93
N GLU A 36 -42.90 -48.87 35.68
CA GLU A 36 -41.46 -49.09 35.80
C GLU A 36 -40.83 -49.55 34.49
N GLN A 37 -41.51 -50.44 33.75
CA GLN A 37 -41.10 -50.90 32.43
C GLN A 37 -41.08 -49.75 31.41
N ASP A 38 -42.09 -48.88 31.41
CA ASP A 38 -42.18 -47.71 30.53
C ASP A 38 -41.11 -46.66 30.86
N LYS A 39 -40.82 -46.43 32.16
CA LYS A 39 -39.73 -45.54 32.58
C LYS A 39 -38.36 -46.08 32.13
N ALA A 40 -38.12 -47.38 32.29
CA ALA A 40 -36.90 -48.01 31.84
C ALA A 40 -36.75 -47.94 30.31
N GLU A 41 -37.84 -48.13 29.56
CA GLU A 41 -37.84 -48.01 28.11
C GLU A 41 -37.57 -46.57 27.66
N LYS A 42 -38.19 -45.57 28.31
CA LYS A 42 -37.94 -44.14 28.02
C LYS A 42 -36.48 -43.77 28.26
N GLN A 43 -35.91 -44.15 29.41
CA GLN A 43 -34.49 -43.93 29.70
C GLN A 43 -33.58 -44.61 28.67
N ARG A 44 -33.94 -45.83 28.22
CA ARG A 44 -33.18 -46.53 27.16
C ARG A 44 -33.25 -45.76 25.84
N ARG A 45 -34.43 -45.26 25.45
CA ARG A 45 -34.61 -44.45 24.23
C ARG A 45 -33.80 -43.15 24.31
N ASP A 46 -33.84 -42.46 25.44
CA ASP A 46 -33.10 -41.20 25.65
C ASP A 46 -31.58 -41.42 25.59
N ARG A 47 -31.07 -42.50 26.20
CA ARG A 47 -29.64 -42.88 26.10
C ARG A 47 -29.22 -43.19 24.66
N VAL A 48 -30.07 -43.89 23.91
CA VAL A 48 -29.80 -44.21 22.51
C VAL A 48 -29.84 -42.95 21.63
N ALA A 49 -30.75 -42.02 21.89
CA ALA A 49 -30.81 -40.73 21.18
C ALA A 49 -29.54 -39.90 21.45
N LEU A 50 -29.14 -39.76 22.72
CA LEU A 50 -27.92 -39.07 23.10
C LEU A 50 -26.66 -39.68 22.45
N ALA A 51 -26.57 -41.02 22.42
CA ALA A 51 -25.46 -41.70 21.76
C ALA A 51 -25.42 -41.44 20.24
N LYS A 52 -26.58 -41.36 19.58
CA LYS A 52 -26.67 -41.01 18.16
C LYS A 52 -26.26 -39.56 17.90
N ASP A 53 -26.64 -38.64 18.77
CA ASP A 53 -26.26 -37.22 18.65
C ASP A 53 -24.75 -37.04 18.86
N HIS A 54 -24.16 -37.69 19.87
CA HIS A 54 -22.70 -37.70 20.04
C HIS A 54 -21.97 -38.30 18.83
N LEU A 55 -22.49 -39.39 18.25
CA LEU A 55 -21.91 -39.98 17.05
C LEU A 55 -21.98 -39.01 15.86
N LYS A 56 -23.06 -38.24 15.74
CA LYS A 56 -23.23 -37.23 14.70
C LYS A 56 -22.23 -36.08 14.87
N GLN A 57 -22.04 -35.58 16.09
CA GLN A 57 -21.04 -34.55 16.39
C GLN A 57 -19.61 -35.00 16.06
N ILE A 58 -19.26 -36.25 16.37
CA ILE A 58 -17.94 -36.81 16.03
C ILE A 58 -17.74 -36.81 14.51
N LYS A 59 -18.74 -37.24 13.73
CA LYS A 59 -18.66 -37.23 12.26
C LYS A 59 -18.55 -35.83 11.68
N GLU A 60 -19.34 -34.87 12.19
CA GLU A 60 -19.27 -33.47 11.76
C GLU A 60 -17.87 -32.87 12.02
N HIS A 61 -17.26 -33.20 13.16
CA HIS A 61 -15.91 -32.77 13.48
C HIS A 61 -14.85 -33.42 12.58
N GLU A 62 -14.98 -34.72 12.29
CA GLU A 62 -14.09 -35.42 11.33
C GLU A 62 -14.17 -34.79 9.92
N GLU A 63 -15.38 -34.49 9.43
CA GLU A 63 -15.59 -33.82 8.15
C GLU A 63 -15.03 -32.39 8.12
N GLU A 64 -15.11 -31.66 9.24
CA GLU A 64 -14.50 -30.34 9.37
C GLU A 64 -12.96 -30.40 9.35
N GLU A 65 -12.37 -31.35 10.07
CA GLU A 65 -10.93 -31.57 10.08
C GLU A 65 -10.41 -31.99 8.69
N GLU A 66 -11.14 -32.83 7.95
CA GLU A 66 -10.79 -33.13 6.56
C GLU A 66 -10.83 -31.89 5.66
N ARG A 67 -11.81 -31.00 5.85
CA ARG A 67 -11.89 -29.75 5.10
C ARG A 67 -10.70 -28.85 5.43
N LYS A 68 -10.31 -28.72 6.70
CA LYS A 68 -9.13 -27.96 7.12
C LYS A 68 -7.86 -28.51 6.49
N ARG A 69 -7.63 -29.83 6.56
CA ARG A 69 -6.47 -30.47 5.91
C ARG A 69 -6.40 -30.19 4.41
N LYS A 70 -7.53 -30.26 3.70
CA LYS A 70 -7.58 -29.93 2.25
C LYS A 70 -7.29 -28.45 1.98
N HIS A 71 -7.66 -27.54 2.88
CA HIS A 71 -7.29 -26.14 2.77
C HIS A 71 -5.81 -25.91 3.03
N GLU A 72 -5.25 -26.51 4.09
CA GLU A 72 -3.83 -26.45 4.41
C GLU A 72 -2.96 -27.01 3.27
N GLU A 73 -3.39 -28.09 2.63
CA GLU A 73 -2.70 -28.68 1.48
C GLU A 73 -2.69 -27.72 0.27
N LYS A 74 -3.84 -27.11 -0.05
CA LYS A 74 -3.94 -26.10 -1.12
C LYS A 74 -3.09 -24.87 -0.83
N ASP A 75 -3.09 -24.40 0.41
CA ASP A 75 -2.29 -23.25 0.83
C ASP A 75 -0.79 -23.58 0.73
N ALA A 76 -0.38 -24.80 1.13
CA ALA A 76 1.00 -25.27 0.98
C ALA A 76 1.43 -25.40 -0.48
N GLU A 77 0.55 -25.87 -1.37
CA GLU A 77 0.80 -25.91 -2.81
C GLU A 77 0.96 -24.52 -3.42
N GLU A 78 0.09 -23.58 -3.05
CA GLU A 78 0.15 -22.20 -3.52
C GLU A 78 1.45 -21.52 -3.05
N ILE A 79 1.86 -21.72 -1.79
CA ILE A 79 3.15 -21.23 -1.27
C ILE A 79 4.32 -21.80 -2.08
N LYS A 80 4.32 -23.09 -2.40
CA LYS A 80 5.37 -23.70 -3.25
C LYS A 80 5.40 -23.09 -4.65
N ARG A 81 4.22 -22.83 -5.22
CA ARG A 81 4.07 -22.21 -6.54
C ARG A 81 4.62 -20.79 -6.55
N GLN A 82 4.29 -19.99 -5.54
CA GLN A 82 4.78 -18.62 -5.37
C GLN A 82 6.30 -18.58 -5.16
N ASN A 83 6.84 -19.47 -4.33
CA ASN A 83 8.29 -19.58 -4.14
C ASN A 83 9.01 -19.92 -5.46
N SER A 84 8.47 -20.86 -6.25
CA SER A 84 9.03 -21.23 -7.55
C SER A 84 9.01 -20.05 -8.53
N LEU A 85 7.92 -19.28 -8.55
CA LEU A 85 7.82 -18.07 -9.38
C LEU A 85 8.84 -17.00 -8.95
N TYR A 86 8.98 -16.80 -7.64
CA TYR A 86 9.97 -15.86 -7.10
C TYR A 86 11.40 -16.25 -7.48
N GLU A 87 11.76 -17.53 -7.36
CA GLU A 87 13.09 -18.02 -7.77
C GLU A 87 13.35 -17.80 -9.26
N ILE A 88 12.35 -18.03 -10.12
CA ILE A 88 12.45 -17.77 -11.56
C ILE A 88 12.65 -16.27 -11.82
N GLU A 89 11.88 -15.40 -11.15
CA GLU A 89 12.02 -13.96 -11.30
C GLU A 89 13.41 -13.48 -10.87
N MET A 90 13.93 -14.01 -9.76
CA MET A 90 15.27 -13.70 -9.27
C MET A 90 16.35 -14.15 -10.24
N LYS A 91 16.23 -15.36 -10.82
CA LYS A 91 17.15 -15.84 -11.87
C LYS A 91 17.12 -14.94 -13.10
N LYS A 92 15.92 -14.56 -13.58
CA LYS A 92 15.75 -13.67 -14.73
C LYS A 92 16.34 -12.28 -14.48
N LYS A 93 16.18 -11.72 -13.28
CA LYS A 93 16.82 -10.44 -12.91
C LYS A 93 18.34 -10.55 -12.92
N LEU A 94 18.89 -11.66 -12.44
CA LEU A 94 20.33 -11.89 -12.41
C LEU A 94 20.90 -12.10 -13.82
N GLU A 95 20.17 -12.79 -14.69
CA GLU A 95 20.51 -12.99 -16.10
C GLU A 95 20.53 -11.65 -16.86
N LYS A 96 19.48 -10.82 -16.72
CA LYS A 96 19.45 -9.47 -17.31
C LYS A 96 20.63 -8.62 -16.87
N LYS A 97 20.99 -8.63 -15.58
CA LYS A 97 22.17 -7.90 -15.10
C LYS A 97 23.46 -8.39 -15.74
N LYS A 98 23.60 -9.71 -15.95
CA LYS A 98 24.76 -10.28 -16.66
C LYS A 98 24.78 -9.89 -18.13
N GLU A 99 23.62 -9.88 -18.80
CA GLU A 99 23.46 -9.42 -20.18
C GLU A 99 23.86 -7.94 -20.31
N GLU A 100 23.35 -7.06 -19.44
CA GLU A 100 23.72 -5.63 -19.42
C GLU A 100 25.22 -5.42 -19.24
N ILE A 101 25.87 -6.17 -18.33
CA ILE A 101 27.32 -6.12 -18.13
C ILE A 101 28.06 -6.58 -19.40
N ASN A 102 27.61 -7.66 -20.03
CA ASN A 102 28.22 -8.18 -21.25
C ASN A 102 28.05 -7.22 -22.44
N GLU A 103 26.87 -6.61 -22.59
CA GLU A 103 26.61 -5.60 -23.61
C GLU A 103 27.45 -4.35 -23.40
N SER A 104 27.52 -3.85 -22.16
CA SER A 104 28.38 -2.71 -21.82
C SER A 104 29.85 -3.01 -22.13
N ARG A 105 30.32 -4.22 -21.81
CA ARG A 105 31.66 -4.68 -22.14
C ARG A 105 31.88 -4.77 -23.66
N ARG A 106 30.91 -5.27 -24.42
CA ARG A 106 30.96 -5.33 -25.89
C ARG A 106 31.07 -3.93 -26.49
N LEU A 107 30.18 -3.02 -26.10
CA LEU A 107 30.17 -1.63 -26.56
C LEU A 107 31.48 -0.90 -26.22
N PHE A 108 32.06 -1.16 -25.04
CA PHE A 108 33.35 -0.60 -24.68
C PHE A 108 34.47 -1.05 -25.62
N PHE A 109 34.52 -2.34 -25.96
CA PHE A 109 35.53 -2.86 -26.90
C PHE A 109 35.30 -2.37 -28.33
N GLU A 110 34.05 -2.28 -28.79
CA GLU A 110 33.71 -1.69 -30.08
C GLU A 110 34.19 -0.24 -30.15
N HIS A 111 33.89 0.59 -29.15
CA HIS A 111 34.36 1.97 -29.08
C HIS A 111 35.90 2.08 -29.03
N MET A 112 36.59 1.18 -28.31
CA MET A 112 38.05 1.14 -28.32
C MET A 112 38.62 0.78 -29.70
N ASN A 113 38.00 -0.17 -30.41
CA ASN A 113 38.38 -0.51 -31.77
C ASN A 113 38.15 0.66 -32.73
N ASP A 114 36.99 1.32 -32.67
CA ASP A 114 36.68 2.49 -33.49
C ASP A 114 37.68 3.62 -33.26
N LYS A 115 38.03 3.89 -31.99
CA LYS A 115 39.07 4.86 -31.64
C LYS A 115 40.43 4.51 -32.25
N ASN A 116 40.82 3.24 -32.22
CA ASN A 116 42.07 2.78 -32.82
C ASN A 116 42.05 2.93 -34.35
N ILE A 117 40.90 2.64 -34.99
CA ILE A 117 40.71 2.82 -36.44
C ILE A 117 40.82 4.30 -36.80
N ILE A 118 40.11 5.19 -36.10
CA ILE A 118 40.16 6.64 -36.32
C ILE A 118 41.59 7.14 -36.18
N LYS A 119 42.31 6.73 -35.14
CA LYS A 119 43.70 7.12 -34.93
C LYS A 119 44.61 6.64 -36.07
N ALA A 120 44.42 5.42 -36.58
CA ALA A 120 45.20 4.91 -37.70
C ALA A 120 44.91 5.70 -38.99
N VAL A 121 43.65 6.05 -39.24
CA VAL A 121 43.26 6.89 -40.39
C VAL A 121 43.86 8.30 -40.27
N GLU A 122 43.81 8.91 -39.09
CA GLU A 122 44.40 10.23 -38.85
C GLU A 122 45.93 10.21 -39.05
N GLN A 123 46.61 9.16 -38.59
CA GLN A 123 48.04 8.97 -38.84
C GLN A 123 48.35 8.85 -40.33
N GLN A 124 47.56 8.09 -41.09
CA GLN A 124 47.72 8.00 -42.55
C GLN A 124 47.53 9.36 -43.23
N GLN A 125 46.52 10.15 -42.82
CA GLN A 125 46.31 11.48 -43.36
C GLN A 125 47.48 12.42 -43.09
N GLN A 126 48.04 12.39 -41.86
CA GLN A 126 49.23 13.16 -41.52
C GLN A 126 50.44 12.76 -42.36
N GLU A 127 50.66 11.46 -42.56
CA GLU A 127 51.75 10.97 -43.43
C GLU A 127 51.58 11.43 -44.89
N GLU A 128 50.36 11.39 -45.43
CA GLU A 128 50.08 11.89 -46.77
C GLU A 128 50.30 13.41 -46.90
N GLU A 129 49.91 14.19 -45.89
CA GLU A 129 50.15 15.63 -45.84
C GLU A 129 51.65 15.95 -45.76
N ASP A 130 52.39 15.23 -44.91
CA ASP A 130 53.85 15.35 -44.81
C ASP A 130 54.53 15.01 -46.13
N GLU A 131 54.06 13.99 -46.86
CA GLU A 131 54.55 13.68 -48.19
C GLU A 131 54.25 14.79 -49.20
N LYS A 132 53.05 15.39 -49.18
CA LYS A 132 52.69 16.53 -50.03
C LYS A 132 53.60 17.72 -49.73
N ILE A 133 53.86 18.01 -48.45
CA ILE A 133 54.79 19.06 -48.02
C ILE A 133 56.20 18.76 -48.53
N ARG A 134 56.70 17.53 -48.39
CA ARG A 134 58.03 17.12 -48.92
C ARG A 134 58.11 17.30 -50.43
N LYS A 135 57.08 16.93 -51.19
CA LYS A 135 57.00 17.13 -52.66
C LYS A 135 57.04 18.62 -53.00
N PHE A 136 56.29 19.45 -52.29
CA PHE A 136 56.26 20.90 -52.47
C PHE A 136 57.62 21.55 -52.17
N ILE A 137 58.27 21.18 -51.06
CA ILE A 137 59.61 21.67 -50.71
C ILE A 137 60.62 21.29 -51.78
N LYS A 138 60.60 20.05 -52.29
CA LYS A 138 61.48 19.62 -53.40
C LYS A 138 61.25 20.44 -54.66
N ALA A 139 59.99 20.70 -55.03
CA ALA A 139 59.65 21.53 -56.17
C ALA A 139 60.13 22.98 -55.99
N LYS A 140 59.87 23.58 -54.82
CA LYS A 140 60.32 24.94 -54.48
C LYS A 140 61.84 25.07 -54.51
N LYS A 141 62.57 24.07 -54.02
CA LYS A 141 64.04 24.02 -54.10
C LYS A 141 64.54 23.98 -55.55
N ARG A 142 63.89 23.21 -56.43
CA ARG A 142 64.22 23.20 -57.87
C ARG A 142 63.94 24.54 -58.55
N LEU A 143 62.79 25.16 -58.26
CA LEU A 143 62.47 26.49 -58.79
C LEU A 143 63.48 27.54 -58.34
N MET A 144 63.87 27.52 -57.06
CA MET A 144 64.92 28.39 -56.53
C MET A 144 66.26 28.16 -57.21
N GLN A 145 66.64 26.91 -57.45
CA GLN A 145 67.88 26.56 -58.15
C GLN A 145 67.88 27.07 -59.60
N MET A 146 66.78 26.85 -60.34
CA MET A 146 66.63 27.40 -61.70
C MET A 146 66.64 28.93 -61.71
N GLY A 147 66.06 29.57 -60.70
CA GLY A 147 66.12 31.03 -60.54
C GLY A 147 67.56 31.52 -60.36
N LYS A 148 68.33 30.87 -59.48
CA LYS A 148 69.75 31.17 -59.26
C LYS A 148 70.61 30.91 -60.50
N GLU A 149 70.34 29.85 -61.25
CA GLU A 149 71.06 29.53 -62.50
C GLU A 149 70.78 30.58 -63.58
N LYS A 150 69.52 31.00 -63.75
CA LYS A 150 69.15 32.08 -64.67
C LYS A 150 69.74 33.41 -64.24
N GLU A 151 69.69 33.74 -62.94
CA GLU A 151 70.29 34.95 -62.39
C GLU A 151 71.81 34.95 -62.64
N ALA A 152 72.51 33.83 -62.34
CA ALA A 152 73.92 33.67 -62.62
C ALA A 152 74.25 33.76 -64.13
N GLU A 153 73.42 33.20 -65.00
CA GLU A 153 73.57 33.30 -66.46
C GLU A 153 73.36 34.75 -66.94
N THR A 154 72.34 35.45 -66.45
CA THR A 154 72.13 36.87 -66.75
C THR A 154 73.28 37.73 -66.22
N HIS A 155 73.82 37.42 -65.04
CA HIS A 155 75.00 38.09 -64.51
C HIS A 155 76.24 37.85 -65.38
N ARG A 156 76.50 36.61 -65.83
CA ARG A 156 77.58 36.32 -66.78
C ARG A 156 77.42 37.08 -68.10
N LEU A 157 76.22 37.08 -68.67
CA LEU A 157 75.93 37.82 -69.90
C LEU A 157 76.07 39.33 -69.72
N MET A 158 75.66 39.87 -68.56
CA MET A 158 75.83 41.27 -68.21
C MET A 158 77.29 41.62 -67.93
N GLU A 159 78.08 40.72 -67.35
CA GLU A 159 79.53 40.88 -67.16
C GLU A 159 80.27 40.81 -68.49
N GLU A 160 79.99 39.84 -69.36
CA GLU A 160 80.57 39.78 -70.71
C GLU A 160 80.16 40.98 -71.57
N ARG A 161 78.93 41.50 -71.38
CA ARG A 161 78.50 42.76 -72.00
C ARG A 161 79.22 43.95 -71.37
N ARG A 162 79.39 44.00 -70.05
CA ARG A 162 80.15 45.04 -69.34
C ARG A 162 81.63 45.01 -69.67
N GLU A 163 82.25 43.86 -69.89
CA GLU A 163 83.66 43.74 -70.31
C GLU A 163 83.83 44.17 -71.76
N ARG A 164 82.92 43.78 -72.65
CA ARG A 164 82.90 44.30 -74.03
C ARG A 164 82.68 45.81 -74.07
N ILE A 165 81.74 46.31 -73.26
CA ILE A 165 81.47 47.74 -73.10
C ILE A 165 82.64 48.44 -72.41
N ASN A 166 83.30 47.87 -71.40
CA ASN A 166 84.46 48.47 -70.75
C ASN A 166 85.66 48.52 -71.71
N ASN A 167 85.88 47.49 -72.52
CA ASN A 167 86.95 47.51 -73.52
C ASN A 167 86.66 48.58 -74.59
N PHE A 168 85.41 48.70 -75.03
CA PHE A 168 84.98 49.72 -75.99
C PHE A 168 84.90 51.14 -75.39
N LEU A 169 84.49 51.29 -74.12
CA LEU A 169 84.48 52.55 -73.36
C LEU A 169 85.89 52.96 -72.94
N SER A 170 86.83 52.04 -72.75
CA SER A 170 88.24 52.41 -72.53
C SER A 170 88.85 53.04 -73.78
N GLU A 171 88.35 52.68 -74.97
CA GLU A 171 88.70 53.28 -76.26
C GLU A 171 87.92 54.58 -76.52
N LEU A 172 86.64 54.65 -76.14
CA LEU A 172 85.78 55.83 -76.30
C LEU A 172 85.91 56.90 -75.20
N MET A 173 86.30 56.56 -73.97
CA MET A 173 86.60 57.52 -72.89
C MET A 173 87.91 58.29 -73.14
N LYS A 174 88.72 57.85 -74.10
CA LYS A 174 89.79 58.68 -74.68
C LYS A 174 89.28 59.76 -75.62
N GLU A 175 88.00 59.70 -76.06
CA GLU A 175 87.46 60.55 -77.13
C GLU A 175 86.13 61.25 -76.78
N LYS A 176 85.47 60.92 -75.65
CA LYS A 176 84.20 61.54 -75.21
C LYS A 176 84.20 61.95 -73.73
N ILE A 177 85.07 62.87 -73.34
CA ILE A 177 84.98 63.56 -72.04
C ILE A 177 84.02 64.77 -72.07
N ASP A 178 83.36 65.09 -73.19
CA ASP A 178 82.70 66.40 -73.34
C ASP A 178 81.17 66.40 -73.58
N ASN A 179 80.35 65.38 -73.26
CA ASN A 179 78.88 65.51 -73.47
C ASN A 179 77.88 64.54 -72.75
N GLU A 180 78.12 64.10 -71.51
CA GLU A 180 77.26 63.08 -70.85
C GLU A 180 76.16 63.59 -69.90
N ASP A 181 76.19 64.87 -69.51
CA ASP A 181 75.32 65.36 -68.43
C ASP A 181 73.83 65.53 -68.80
N LEU A 182 73.48 65.58 -70.10
CA LEU A 182 72.11 65.86 -70.54
C LEU A 182 71.21 64.61 -70.66
N ILE A 183 71.78 63.42 -70.85
CA ILE A 183 71.00 62.18 -71.00
C ILE A 183 70.57 61.65 -69.62
N ILE A 184 71.42 61.82 -68.61
CA ILE A 184 71.19 61.39 -67.23
C ILE A 184 69.96 62.09 -66.63
N ALA A 185 69.75 63.37 -66.93
CA ALA A 185 68.61 64.13 -66.41
C ALA A 185 67.23 63.62 -66.90
N ARG A 186 67.17 63.01 -68.10
CA ARG A 186 65.90 62.51 -68.67
C ARG A 186 65.49 61.19 -68.04
N ASP A 187 66.43 60.27 -67.86
CA ASP A 187 66.15 58.93 -67.34
C ASP A 187 65.83 58.97 -65.83
N ILE A 188 66.37 59.95 -65.09
CA ILE A 188 65.99 60.23 -63.69
C ILE A 188 64.52 60.68 -63.59
N ALA A 189 64.07 61.56 -64.48
CA ALA A 189 62.69 62.09 -64.45
C ALA A 189 61.63 61.01 -64.76
N GLU A 190 61.92 60.06 -65.66
CA GLU A 190 61.00 58.95 -65.96
C GLU A 190 60.93 57.93 -64.81
N ALA A 191 62.06 57.66 -64.15
CA ALA A 191 62.12 56.79 -62.97
C ALA A 191 61.36 57.38 -61.76
N GLU A 192 61.47 58.68 -61.53
CA GLU A 192 60.77 59.38 -60.44
C GLU A 192 59.23 59.35 -60.63
N ALA A 193 58.75 59.54 -61.87
CA ALA A 193 57.31 59.49 -62.19
C ALA A 193 56.69 58.09 -61.98
N GLU A 194 57.42 57.03 -62.31
CA GLU A 194 57.00 55.64 -62.09
C GLU A 194 57.00 55.27 -60.59
N TRP A 195 57.94 55.80 -59.82
CA TRP A 195 57.96 55.63 -58.36
C TRP A 195 56.77 56.32 -57.68
N GLU A 196 56.43 57.54 -58.11
CA GLU A 196 55.33 58.30 -57.53
C GLU A 196 53.97 57.61 -57.75
N LYS A 197 53.76 56.99 -58.93
CA LYS A 197 52.54 56.19 -59.20
C LYS A 197 52.45 54.97 -58.28
N ARG A 198 53.55 54.22 -58.11
CA ARG A 198 53.58 53.04 -57.24
C ARG A 198 53.33 53.39 -55.77
N GLU A 199 53.86 54.49 -55.27
CA GLU A 199 53.60 54.93 -53.89
C GLU A 199 52.16 55.39 -53.70
N ARG A 200 51.57 56.09 -54.67
CA ARG A 200 50.14 56.44 -54.63
C ARG A 200 49.23 55.22 -54.60
N GLU A 201 49.51 54.19 -55.40
CA GLU A 201 48.75 52.94 -55.39
C GLU A 201 48.87 52.16 -54.08
N LYS A 202 50.07 52.08 -53.49
CA LYS A 202 50.26 51.46 -52.17
C LYS A 202 49.53 52.23 -51.09
N TYR A 203 49.57 53.57 -51.12
CA TYR A 203 48.88 54.40 -50.16
C TYR A 203 47.35 54.19 -50.20
N GLU A 204 46.75 54.18 -51.39
CA GLU A 204 45.31 53.95 -51.53
C GLU A 204 44.90 52.51 -51.15
N LYS A 205 45.72 51.49 -51.45
CA LYS A 205 45.48 50.12 -50.97
C LYS A 205 45.54 50.03 -49.44
N ASN A 206 46.58 50.58 -48.82
CA ASN A 206 46.71 50.61 -47.37
C ASN A 206 45.53 51.35 -46.71
N LYS A 207 45.10 52.47 -47.31
CA LYS A 207 43.94 53.24 -46.82
C LYS A 207 42.63 52.47 -46.95
N ALA A 208 42.42 51.71 -48.04
CA ALA A 208 41.26 50.85 -48.21
C ALA A 208 41.26 49.68 -47.21
N GLU A 209 42.41 49.05 -46.97
CA GLU A 209 42.56 47.99 -45.97
C GLU A 209 42.27 48.49 -44.54
N LEU A 210 42.79 49.67 -44.18
CA LEU A 210 42.50 50.29 -42.89
C LEU A 210 41.02 50.59 -42.70
N ARG A 211 40.33 51.05 -43.75
CA ARG A 211 38.86 51.24 -43.73
C ARG A 211 38.12 49.92 -43.56
N ALA A 212 38.49 48.88 -44.30
CA ALA A 212 37.89 47.55 -44.18
C ALA A 212 38.07 46.96 -42.77
N ILE A 213 39.25 47.13 -42.16
CA ILE A 213 39.51 46.70 -40.77
C ILE A 213 38.62 47.47 -39.79
N ALA A 214 38.46 48.79 -39.97
CA ALA A 214 37.62 49.61 -39.11
C ALA A 214 36.13 49.22 -39.22
N GLU A 215 35.64 49.00 -40.44
CA GLU A 215 34.27 48.55 -40.71
C GLU A 215 34.00 47.17 -40.10
N HIS A 216 34.91 46.20 -40.30
CA HIS A 216 34.79 44.87 -39.69
C HIS A 216 34.75 44.96 -38.16
N ARG A 217 35.61 45.78 -37.53
CA ARG A 217 35.59 45.99 -36.08
C ARG A 217 34.26 46.58 -35.60
N ALA A 218 33.69 47.54 -36.33
CA ALA A 218 32.41 48.14 -36.01
C ALA A 218 31.27 47.11 -36.08
N VAL A 219 31.25 46.27 -37.13
CA VAL A 219 30.25 45.20 -37.30
C VAL A 219 30.35 44.17 -36.18
N VAL A 220 31.56 43.70 -35.84
CA VAL A 220 31.76 42.72 -34.76
C VAL A 220 31.28 43.28 -33.41
N MET A 221 31.58 44.55 -33.12
CA MET A 221 31.10 45.20 -31.89
C MET A 221 29.59 45.29 -31.84
N LYS A 222 28.94 45.67 -32.94
CA LYS A 222 27.48 45.75 -33.03
C LYS A 222 26.82 44.38 -32.86
N ASN A 223 27.34 43.36 -33.53
CA ASN A 223 26.83 41.98 -33.43
C ASN A 223 26.95 41.46 -32.00
N LYS A 224 28.09 41.69 -31.35
CA LYS A 224 28.30 41.28 -29.96
C LYS A 224 27.32 41.96 -29.00
N GLU A 225 27.02 43.23 -29.21
CA GLU A 225 26.03 43.96 -28.41
C GLU A 225 24.61 43.41 -28.61
N GLU A 226 24.27 43.04 -29.85
CA GLU A 226 22.97 42.47 -30.21
C GLU A 226 22.79 41.05 -29.64
N GLU A 227 23.82 40.21 -29.70
CA GLU A 227 23.85 38.90 -29.03
C GLU A 227 23.66 39.03 -27.52
N GLU A 228 24.33 39.98 -26.88
CA GLU A 228 24.16 40.22 -25.43
C GLU A 228 22.75 40.73 -25.09
N ARG A 229 22.14 41.54 -25.96
CA ARG A 229 20.73 41.94 -25.82
C ARG A 229 19.79 40.75 -25.96
N GLN A 230 20.03 39.85 -26.91
CA GLN A 230 19.25 38.63 -27.09
C GLN A 230 19.38 37.70 -25.90
N ARG A 231 20.60 37.40 -25.43
CA ARG A 231 20.84 36.58 -24.22
C ARG A 231 20.11 37.13 -23.00
N LYS A 232 20.12 38.46 -22.82
CA LYS A 232 19.37 39.11 -21.71
C LYS A 232 17.86 38.97 -21.87
N SER A 233 17.34 38.99 -23.10
CA SER A 233 15.90 38.78 -23.35
C SER A 233 15.51 37.33 -23.07
N GLU A 234 16.26 36.37 -23.62
CA GLU A 234 16.05 34.94 -23.41
C GLU A 234 16.15 34.56 -21.93
N ALA A 235 17.14 35.09 -21.20
CA ALA A 235 17.27 34.85 -19.77
C ALA A 235 16.06 35.36 -18.97
N LYS A 236 15.47 36.50 -19.36
CA LYS A 236 14.25 37.02 -18.74
C LYS A 236 13.04 36.15 -19.06
N GLU A 237 12.91 35.69 -20.30
CA GLU A 237 11.83 34.78 -20.70
C GLU A 237 11.91 33.44 -19.96
N GLN A 238 13.11 32.86 -19.84
CA GLN A 238 13.36 31.65 -19.06
C GLN A 238 13.00 31.86 -17.58
N LEU A 239 13.39 32.99 -16.99
CA LEU A 239 13.03 33.32 -15.62
C LEU A 239 11.52 33.38 -15.43
N LEU A 240 10.80 34.05 -16.34
CA LEU A 240 9.33 34.13 -16.30
C LEU A 240 8.66 32.77 -16.49
N ALA A 241 9.22 31.91 -17.35
CA ALA A 241 8.74 30.54 -17.53
C ALA A 241 8.91 29.73 -16.23
N ASN A 242 10.09 29.82 -15.60
CA ASN A 242 10.35 29.15 -14.32
C ASN A 242 9.42 29.64 -13.21
N MET A 243 9.19 30.95 -13.10
CA MET A 243 8.23 31.49 -12.13
C MET A 243 6.80 30.97 -12.34
N LYS A 244 6.36 30.82 -13.59
CA LYS A 244 5.04 30.22 -13.91
C LYS A 244 4.98 28.74 -13.53
N ILE A 245 6.05 27.99 -13.79
CA ILE A 245 6.14 26.57 -13.41
C ILE A 245 6.08 26.44 -11.88
N ASP A 246 6.83 27.25 -11.14
CA ASP A 246 6.82 27.27 -9.68
C ASP A 246 5.43 27.62 -9.14
N GLN A 247 4.76 28.60 -9.74
CA GLN A 247 3.39 28.97 -9.36
C GLN A 247 2.42 27.79 -9.54
N ILE A 248 2.45 27.13 -10.71
CA ILE A 248 1.59 25.97 -10.99
C ILE A 248 1.89 24.84 -10.01
N PHE A 249 3.17 24.60 -9.69
CA PHE A 249 3.56 23.60 -8.71
C PHE A 249 2.98 23.90 -7.32
N TRP A 250 3.08 25.15 -6.86
CA TRP A 250 2.50 25.57 -5.58
C TRP A 250 0.98 25.45 -5.55
N GLU A 251 0.29 25.80 -6.63
CA GLU A 251 -1.16 25.63 -6.76
C GLU A 251 -1.56 24.16 -6.72
N HIS A 252 -0.82 23.29 -7.41
CA HIS A 252 -1.04 21.86 -7.40
C HIS A 252 -0.83 21.24 -6.00
N GLU A 253 0.24 21.64 -5.30
CA GLU A 253 0.49 21.19 -3.92
C GLU A 253 -0.60 21.65 -2.94
N LYS A 254 -1.10 22.89 -3.09
CA LYS A 254 -2.24 23.38 -2.30
C LYS A 254 -3.51 22.57 -2.58
N GLU A 255 -3.81 22.29 -3.85
CA GLU A 255 -5.00 21.52 -4.21
C GLU A 255 -4.91 20.07 -3.71
N LYS A 256 -3.72 19.46 -3.75
CA LYS A 256 -3.49 18.12 -3.19
C LYS A 256 -3.75 18.10 -1.68
N LYS A 257 -3.27 19.09 -0.94
CA LYS A 257 -3.55 19.24 0.50
C LYS A 257 -5.05 19.42 0.75
N ARG A 258 -5.71 20.28 -0.01
CA ARG A 258 -7.15 20.52 0.09
C ARG A 258 -7.98 19.26 -0.18
N LYS A 259 -7.58 18.44 -1.16
CA LYS A 259 -8.22 17.15 -1.45
C LYS A 259 -8.03 16.17 -0.29
N ALA A 260 -6.81 16.03 0.22
CA ALA A 260 -6.53 15.17 1.37
C ALA A 260 -7.32 15.59 2.62
N ASP A 261 -7.46 16.91 2.85
CA ASP A 261 -8.25 17.43 3.97
C ASP A 261 -9.75 17.13 3.80
N LYS A 262 -10.29 17.26 2.58
CA LYS A 262 -11.67 16.87 2.27
C LYS A 262 -11.91 15.37 2.46
N GLU A 263 -11.01 14.52 1.96
CA GLU A 263 -11.10 13.07 2.15
C GLU A 263 -11.09 12.69 3.65
N ARG A 264 -10.24 13.37 4.45
CA ARG A 264 -10.23 13.18 5.91
C ARG A 264 -11.55 13.58 6.56
N GLN A 265 -12.15 14.70 6.13
CA GLN A 265 -13.46 15.14 6.61
C GLN A 265 -14.57 14.14 6.22
N GLU A 266 -14.58 13.67 4.98
CA GLU A 266 -15.55 12.68 4.50
C GLU A 266 -15.47 11.35 5.30
N VAL A 267 -14.27 10.88 5.59
CA VAL A 267 -14.05 9.69 6.43
C VAL A 267 -14.55 9.92 7.86
N GLN A 268 -14.26 11.10 8.43
CA GLN A 268 -14.74 11.47 9.76
C GLN A 268 -16.27 11.51 9.81
N ASP A 269 -16.92 12.14 8.83
CA ASP A 269 -18.37 12.23 8.72
C ASP A 269 -19.02 10.85 8.55
N ALA A 270 -18.44 9.99 7.71
CA ALA A 270 -18.89 8.61 7.55
C ALA A 270 -18.81 7.83 8.87
N HIS A 271 -17.73 8.01 9.64
CA HIS A 271 -17.58 7.39 10.96
C HIS A 271 -18.65 7.88 11.95
N ILE A 272 -18.92 9.20 11.99
CA ILE A 272 -19.96 9.79 12.82
C ILE A 272 -21.34 9.23 12.43
N GLN A 273 -21.64 9.13 11.14
CA GLN A 273 -22.90 8.54 10.64
C GLN A 273 -23.03 7.07 11.04
N GLN A 274 -21.95 6.29 10.94
CA GLN A 274 -21.93 4.88 11.36
C GLN A 274 -22.16 4.74 12.87
N MET A 275 -21.52 5.57 13.69
CA MET A 275 -21.74 5.62 15.14
C MET A 275 -23.19 5.97 15.48
N ALA A 276 -23.77 6.96 14.79
CA ALA A 276 -25.17 7.34 14.98
C ALA A 276 -26.13 6.20 14.63
N LYS A 277 -25.90 5.51 13.50
CA LYS A 277 -26.66 4.32 13.08
C LYS A 277 -26.55 3.19 14.10
N ASN A 278 -25.35 2.88 14.57
CA ASN A 278 -25.13 1.84 15.58
C ASN A 278 -25.84 2.18 16.90
N LYS A 279 -25.77 3.44 17.34
CA LYS A 279 -26.49 3.91 18.54
C LYS A 279 -28.00 3.82 18.38
N PHE A 280 -28.53 4.13 17.20
CA PHE A 280 -29.94 3.98 16.89
C PHE A 280 -30.37 2.50 16.90
N ASN A 281 -29.61 1.63 16.24
CA ASN A 281 -29.85 0.18 16.22
C ASN A 281 -29.81 -0.42 17.64
N ALA A 282 -28.85 0.00 18.47
CA ALA A 282 -28.75 -0.46 19.86
C ALA A 282 -29.98 -0.04 20.69
N LYS A 283 -30.52 1.17 20.47
CA LYS A 283 -31.77 1.61 21.11
C LYS A 283 -32.97 0.78 20.66
N GLN A 284 -33.09 0.50 19.35
CA GLN A 284 -34.14 -0.37 18.83
C GLN A 284 -34.03 -1.80 19.39
N ALA A 285 -32.84 -2.37 19.42
CA ALA A 285 -32.62 -3.71 19.99
C ALA A 285 -33.03 -3.77 21.47
N LYS A 286 -32.68 -2.74 22.25
CA LYS A 286 -33.09 -2.64 23.66
C LYS A 286 -34.61 -2.50 23.81
N GLN A 287 -35.27 -1.75 22.93
CA GLN A 287 -36.73 -1.66 22.94
C GLN A 287 -37.39 -3.00 22.58
N ALA A 288 -36.88 -3.70 21.56
CA ALA A 288 -37.36 -5.01 21.17
C ALA A 288 -37.18 -6.04 22.30
N GLU A 289 -36.06 -5.99 23.03
CA GLU A 289 -35.81 -6.84 24.20
C GLU A 289 -36.83 -6.56 25.32
N LEU A 290 -37.11 -5.28 25.61
CA LEU A 290 -38.13 -4.89 26.58
C LEU A 290 -39.54 -5.33 26.16
N GLU A 291 -39.88 -5.20 24.88
CA GLU A 291 -41.16 -5.70 24.33
C GLU A 291 -41.27 -7.22 24.43
N TYR A 292 -40.19 -7.95 24.15
CA TYR A 292 -40.13 -9.39 24.35
C TYR A 292 -40.41 -9.76 25.81
N TYR A 293 -39.71 -9.15 26.77
CA TYR A 293 -39.96 -9.41 28.20
C TYR A 293 -41.41 -9.11 28.61
N ARG A 294 -42.00 -8.01 28.12
CA ARG A 294 -43.41 -7.69 28.38
C ARG A 294 -44.36 -8.75 27.83
N ARG A 295 -44.11 -9.26 26.63
CA ARG A 295 -44.93 -10.34 26.03
C ARG A 295 -44.77 -11.65 26.80
N THR A 296 -43.55 -11.98 27.22
CA THR A 296 -43.29 -13.17 28.04
C THR A 296 -43.99 -13.05 29.40
N GLU A 297 -43.95 -11.89 30.04
CA GLU A 297 -44.64 -11.63 31.31
C GLU A 297 -46.16 -11.76 31.15
N ALA A 298 -46.74 -11.19 30.10
CA ALA A 298 -48.17 -11.35 29.80
C ALA A 298 -48.56 -12.83 29.62
N LEU A 299 -47.73 -13.60 28.90
CA LEU A 299 -47.94 -15.04 28.72
C LEU A 299 -47.82 -15.80 30.05
N VAL A 300 -46.83 -15.49 30.90
CA VAL A 300 -46.69 -16.10 32.23
C VAL A 300 -47.91 -15.77 33.10
N ALA A 301 -48.40 -14.53 33.06
CA ALA A 301 -49.59 -14.12 33.80
C ALA A 301 -50.85 -14.85 33.34
N GLU A 302 -51.02 -15.08 32.03
CA GLU A 302 -52.11 -15.93 31.52
C GLU A 302 -51.96 -17.39 31.96
N LYS A 303 -50.75 -17.95 31.88
CA LYS A 303 -50.46 -19.32 32.34
C LYS A 303 -50.70 -19.50 33.83
N GLU A 304 -50.38 -18.50 34.65
CA GLU A 304 -50.66 -18.53 36.08
C GLU A 304 -52.16 -18.46 36.37
N LYS A 305 -52.93 -17.68 35.60
CA LYS A 305 -54.40 -17.70 35.72
C LYS A 305 -54.98 -19.08 35.39
N GLU A 306 -54.55 -19.69 34.28
CA GLU A 306 -54.93 -21.06 33.91
C GLU A 306 -54.58 -22.06 35.03
N PHE A 307 -53.38 -21.94 35.61
CA PHE A 307 -52.95 -22.79 36.72
C PHE A 307 -53.80 -22.59 37.97
N GLN A 308 -54.12 -21.35 38.35
CA GLN A 308 -54.96 -21.06 39.52
C GLN A 308 -56.42 -21.48 39.33
N GLU A 309 -56.95 -21.42 38.12
CA GLU A 309 -58.28 -21.98 37.79
C GLU A 309 -58.26 -23.50 37.95
N TYR A 310 -57.31 -24.18 37.32
CA TYR A 310 -57.16 -25.63 37.45
C TYR A 310 -56.94 -26.09 38.91
N ALA A 311 -56.08 -25.39 39.66
CA ALA A 311 -55.78 -25.74 41.04
C ALA A 311 -56.99 -25.52 41.96
N ARG A 312 -57.85 -24.52 41.67
CA ARG A 312 -59.13 -24.35 42.36
C ARG A 312 -60.07 -25.52 42.09
N GLU A 313 -60.24 -25.93 40.83
CA GLU A 313 -61.06 -27.09 40.47
C GLU A 313 -60.59 -28.37 41.18
N VAL A 314 -59.27 -28.63 41.20
CA VAL A 314 -58.69 -29.79 41.90
C VAL A 314 -58.92 -29.71 43.41
N THR A 315 -58.77 -28.52 44.01
CA THR A 315 -58.99 -28.31 45.45
C THR A 315 -60.46 -28.53 45.82
N GLU A 316 -61.40 -28.05 44.99
CA GLU A 316 -62.83 -28.26 45.15
C GLU A 316 -63.19 -29.75 45.02
N LEU A 317 -62.72 -30.43 43.96
CA LEU A 317 -62.95 -31.86 43.73
C LEU A 317 -62.41 -32.74 44.87
N GLU A 318 -61.20 -32.50 45.36
CA GLU A 318 -60.63 -33.23 46.49
C GLU A 318 -61.38 -32.93 47.79
N SER A 319 -61.90 -31.71 47.97
CA SER A 319 -62.74 -31.36 49.12
C SER A 319 -64.09 -32.08 49.15
N GLU A 320 -64.68 -32.34 47.98
CA GLU A 320 -65.97 -33.03 47.83
C GLU A 320 -65.84 -34.56 47.86
N SER A 321 -64.75 -35.11 47.33
CA SER A 321 -64.59 -36.56 47.11
C SER A 321 -63.88 -37.30 48.24
N THR A 322 -63.00 -36.65 49.01
CA THR A 322 -62.18 -37.33 50.01
C THR A 322 -61.98 -36.51 51.28
N ASN A 323 -62.17 -37.11 52.45
CA ASN A 323 -61.98 -36.46 53.77
C ASN A 323 -60.49 -36.26 54.15
N LYS A 324 -59.65 -35.86 53.19
CA LYS A 324 -58.20 -35.66 53.32
C LYS A 324 -57.88 -34.23 53.75
N TYR A 325 -56.69 -34.02 54.31
CA TYR A 325 -56.21 -32.71 54.75
C TYR A 325 -55.79 -31.85 53.55
N ILE A 326 -56.65 -30.91 53.15
CA ILE A 326 -56.50 -30.09 51.92
C ILE A 326 -55.60 -28.86 52.13
N TYR A 327 -55.29 -28.52 53.38
CA TYR A 327 -54.50 -27.34 53.75
C TYR A 327 -53.16 -27.18 52.99
N PRO A 328 -52.38 -28.24 52.69
CA PRO A 328 -51.16 -28.11 51.90
C PRO A 328 -51.42 -27.62 50.46
N LEU A 329 -52.52 -28.05 49.84
CA LEU A 329 -52.91 -27.62 48.49
C LEU A 329 -53.36 -26.16 48.48
N VAL A 330 -54.21 -25.77 49.45
CA VAL A 330 -54.66 -24.38 49.61
C VAL A 330 -53.48 -23.44 49.86
N LYS A 331 -52.52 -23.88 50.68
CA LYS A 331 -51.29 -23.13 50.95
C LYS A 331 -50.43 -22.97 49.70
N ALA A 332 -50.27 -24.03 48.91
CA ALA A 332 -49.50 -23.97 47.66
C ALA A 332 -50.13 -23.04 46.61
N VAL A 333 -51.45 -23.01 46.50
CA VAL A 333 -52.18 -22.11 45.59
C VAL A 333 -52.04 -20.65 46.03
N GLN A 334 -52.09 -20.37 47.33
CA GLN A 334 -51.90 -19.00 47.86
C GLN A 334 -50.50 -18.45 47.64
N GLU A 335 -49.47 -19.30 47.59
CA GLU A 335 -48.09 -18.88 47.39
C GLU A 335 -47.77 -18.54 45.91
N GLY A 336 -48.57 -19.05 44.95
CA GLY A 336 -48.51 -18.72 43.52
C GLY A 336 -47.23 -19.18 42.78
N SER A 337 -47.20 -19.00 41.45
CA SER A 337 -45.99 -19.28 40.66
C SER A 337 -44.86 -18.30 41.00
N GLY A 338 -43.82 -18.81 41.67
CA GLY A 338 -42.59 -18.06 41.96
C GLY A 338 -42.45 -17.55 43.39
N GLY A 339 -42.81 -18.35 44.40
CA GLY A 339 -42.71 -18.08 45.86
C GLY A 339 -41.34 -17.66 46.45
N GLY A 340 -40.44 -17.13 45.63
CA GLY A 340 -39.22 -16.46 46.05
C GLY A 340 -39.50 -15.20 46.85
N HIS A 341 -38.68 -14.96 47.88
CA HIS A 341 -38.78 -13.77 48.74
C HIS A 341 -37.98 -12.56 48.19
N GLY A 342 -37.40 -12.65 46.99
CA GLY A 342 -36.52 -11.65 46.39
C GLY A 342 -37.13 -10.28 46.15
N PRO A 343 -36.31 -9.27 45.83
CA PRO A 343 -36.81 -8.00 45.33
C PRO A 343 -37.41 -8.21 43.93
N ILE A 344 -38.50 -7.50 43.66
CA ILE A 344 -39.15 -7.50 42.34
C ILE A 344 -38.21 -6.80 41.35
N PHE A 345 -37.73 -7.51 40.32
CA PHE A 345 -36.92 -6.90 39.28
C PHE A 345 -37.81 -6.11 38.32
N VAL A 346 -37.99 -4.82 38.61
CA VAL A 346 -38.77 -3.89 37.77
C VAL A 346 -38.23 -3.75 36.34
N ASP A 347 -36.92 -3.91 36.15
CA ASP A 347 -36.27 -3.82 34.83
C ASP A 347 -36.39 -5.12 34.00
N ARG A 348 -36.87 -6.22 34.60
CA ARG A 348 -36.94 -7.56 34.00
C ARG A 348 -38.33 -8.21 34.12
N GLY A 349 -39.38 -7.40 34.11
CA GLY A 349 -40.76 -7.89 34.04
C GLY A 349 -41.28 -8.51 35.33
N GLY A 350 -40.99 -7.89 36.48
CA GLY A 350 -41.70 -8.17 37.74
C GLY A 350 -41.43 -9.53 38.39
N LEU A 351 -40.64 -10.41 37.76
CA LEU A 351 -40.31 -11.73 38.31
C LEU A 351 -39.58 -11.59 39.65
N ARG A 352 -40.06 -12.30 40.66
CA ARG A 352 -39.49 -12.30 42.01
C ARG A 352 -38.54 -13.50 42.15
N PRO A 353 -37.21 -13.30 42.09
CA PRO A 353 -36.28 -14.42 42.24
C PRO A 353 -36.34 -14.93 43.68
N SER A 354 -36.26 -16.24 43.89
CA SER A 354 -35.79 -16.77 45.18
C SER A 354 -34.33 -16.36 45.32
N TYR A 355 -33.98 -15.66 46.41
CA TYR A 355 -32.64 -15.09 46.59
C TYR A 355 -31.53 -16.13 46.28
N GLN A 356 -30.72 -15.80 45.26
CA GLN A 356 -29.38 -16.29 44.92
C GLN A 356 -29.07 -17.76 45.30
N ALA A 357 -29.41 -18.70 44.41
CA ALA A 357 -28.66 -19.94 44.27
C ALA A 357 -27.63 -19.75 43.14
N ASN A 358 -26.39 -19.38 43.48
CA ASN A 358 -25.26 -19.40 42.54
C ASN A 358 -24.47 -20.71 42.59
N ASP A 359 -24.94 -21.70 43.36
CA ASP A 359 -24.33 -23.02 43.43
C ASP A 359 -25.14 -24.05 42.62
N ILE A 360 -24.44 -24.99 41.99
CA ILE A 360 -24.93 -26.07 41.12
C ILE A 360 -25.97 -26.99 41.80
N THR A 361 -26.18 -26.85 43.11
CA THR A 361 -27.05 -27.68 43.95
C THR A 361 -28.44 -27.08 44.19
N GLY A 362 -28.69 -25.81 43.84
CA GLY A 362 -30.03 -25.20 43.90
C GLY A 362 -30.61 -24.97 45.31
N VAL A 363 -29.80 -25.04 46.37
CA VAL A 363 -30.26 -24.88 47.76
C VAL A 363 -30.37 -23.40 48.13
N GLN A 364 -31.53 -23.00 48.66
CA GLN A 364 -31.83 -21.64 49.12
C GLN A 364 -31.08 -21.32 50.43
N LEU A 365 -30.30 -20.24 50.45
CA LEU A 365 -29.54 -19.83 51.65
C LEU A 365 -30.47 -19.35 52.78
N PRO A 366 -30.16 -19.66 54.06
CA PRO A 366 -30.92 -19.15 55.20
C PRO A 366 -30.88 -17.62 55.31
N PHE A 367 -32.01 -17.06 55.68
CA PHE A 367 -32.26 -15.63 55.83
C PHE A 367 -31.47 -15.04 57.01
N TYR A 368 -30.44 -14.24 56.73
CA TYR A 368 -29.86 -13.33 57.72
C TYR A 368 -30.58 -11.98 57.64
N ASN A 369 -31.47 -11.74 58.60
CA ASN A 369 -31.98 -10.41 58.91
C ASN A 369 -30.82 -9.55 59.43
N SER A 370 -30.04 -8.94 58.54
CA SER A 370 -29.13 -7.88 58.95
C SER A 370 -29.96 -6.63 59.23
N GLN A 371 -30.30 -6.40 60.50
CA GLN A 371 -30.59 -5.05 60.95
C GLN A 371 -29.45 -4.15 60.46
N GLY A 372 -29.80 -3.13 59.67
CA GLY A 372 -28.85 -2.29 58.95
C GLY A 372 -27.71 -1.82 59.84
N SER A 373 -26.48 -2.21 59.48
CA SER A 373 -25.31 -1.66 60.15
C SER A 373 -25.25 -0.16 59.86
N LYS A 374 -25.17 0.65 60.92
CA LYS A 374 -25.12 2.12 60.88
C LYS A 374 -23.78 2.68 60.37
N TYR A 375 -23.12 2.03 59.42
CA TYR A 375 -21.80 2.44 58.93
C TYR A 375 -21.76 2.54 57.39
N ASN A 376 -22.59 3.42 56.84
CA ASN A 376 -22.40 3.91 55.47
C ASN A 376 -21.35 5.03 55.48
N ASN A 377 -20.07 4.66 55.40
CA ASN A 377 -19.02 5.63 55.11
C ASN A 377 -17.96 5.03 54.16
N PHE A 378 -18.44 4.59 52.98
CA PHE A 378 -17.63 4.02 51.90
C PHE A 378 -16.60 4.99 51.27
N GLN A 379 -16.62 6.28 51.64
CA GLN A 379 -15.60 7.22 51.19
C GLN A 379 -14.25 7.07 51.93
N LYS A 380 -14.23 6.52 53.15
CA LYS A 380 -12.99 6.37 53.94
C LYS A 380 -12.14 5.15 53.56
N SER A 381 -12.72 4.14 52.90
CA SER A 381 -11.99 2.91 52.54
C SER A 381 -11.31 2.96 51.17
N LYS A 382 -11.65 3.92 50.30
CA LYS A 382 -11.05 4.03 48.95
C LYS A 382 -9.55 4.32 48.99
N GLY A 383 -9.06 5.06 49.99
CA GLY A 383 -7.62 5.35 50.13
C GLY A 383 -6.77 4.17 50.61
N ARG A 384 -7.39 3.09 51.12
CA ARG A 384 -6.66 1.96 51.75
C ARG A 384 -6.50 0.74 50.83
N LEU A 385 -7.20 0.73 49.70
CA LEU A 385 -7.19 -0.35 48.70
C LEU A 385 -6.39 -0.01 47.44
N GLY A 386 -5.66 1.11 47.43
CA GLY A 386 -4.68 1.41 46.39
C GLY A 386 -5.24 1.71 44.99
N PHE A 387 -6.55 1.92 44.85
CA PHE A 387 -7.14 2.36 43.59
C PHE A 387 -7.19 3.89 43.53
N THR A 388 -6.15 4.48 42.98
CA THR A 388 -6.23 5.79 42.32
C THR A 388 -6.59 5.57 40.86
N TRP A 389 -7.49 6.40 40.35
CA TRP A 389 -8.06 6.43 39.00
C TRP A 389 -7.19 5.88 37.87
#